data_AF-A0A0G1E2N8-F1
#
_entry.id   AF-A0A0G1E2N8-F1
#
_cell.length_a   1.000
_cell.length_b   1.000
_cell.length_c   1.000
_cell.angle_alpha   90.00
_cell.angle_beta   90.00
_cell.angle_gamma   90.00
#
_symmetry.space_group_name_H-M   'P 1'
#
loop_
_entity.id
_entity.type
_entity.pdbx_description
1 polymer ?
#
loop_
_entity_poly.entity_id
_entity_poly.type
_entity_poly.pdbx_seq_one_letter_code
_entity_poly.pdbx_strand_id
1 'polypeptide(L)'
;MFVVSTVVVMALITLTSPTPPRSENDQIRLHTSWYGPGFQGKTMANGKRFNASDPTIAAHKDLPFGTKLELKNPDNDHCLVVEVKDRGPFVAGRELDISKAAAKKLGVIEEGVSTLFARVILPE
;
A
#
# COMPACT_ATOMS: atom_id res chain seq x y z
N MET A 1 -46.86 -34.94 -42.01
CA MET A 1 -46.04 -35.66 -41.00
C MET A 1 -44.68 -34.95 -40.99
N PHE A 2 -44.51 -33.88 -40.20
CA PHE A 2 -43.80 -33.86 -38.90
C PHE A 2 -42.40 -34.50 -39.03
N VAL A 3 -41.23 -33.89 -38.75
CA VAL A 3 -40.81 -32.78 -37.85
C VAL A 3 -39.43 -32.27 -38.34
N VAL A 4 -39.14 -30.97 -38.33
CA VAL A 4 -37.75 -30.47 -38.37
C VAL A 4 -37.42 -29.93 -36.97
N SER A 5 -36.50 -30.61 -36.29
CA SER A 5 -36.02 -30.27 -34.95
C SER A 5 -34.97 -29.17 -35.05
N THR A 6 -35.12 -28.09 -34.29
CA THR A 6 -34.07 -27.07 -34.14
C THR A 6 -33.76 -26.91 -32.66
N VAL A 7 -32.57 -27.35 -32.26
CA VAL A 7 -32.01 -27.10 -30.94
C VAL A 7 -31.33 -25.74 -30.97
N VAL A 8 -31.87 -24.78 -30.22
CA VAL A 8 -31.20 -23.49 -29.97
C VAL A 8 -30.41 -23.65 -28.68
N VAL A 9 -29.08 -23.74 -28.80
CA VAL A 9 -28.16 -23.68 -27.65
C VAL A 9 -27.97 -22.21 -27.29
N MET A 10 -28.63 -21.76 -26.22
CA MET A 10 -28.37 -20.46 -25.60
C MET A 10 -27.10 -20.58 -24.74
N ALA A 11 -25.97 -20.09 -25.25
CA ALA A 11 -24.76 -19.90 -24.45
C ALA A 11 -24.93 -18.63 -23.60
N LEU A 12 -25.09 -18.78 -22.28
CA LEU A 12 -24.94 -17.67 -21.33
C LEU A 12 -23.47 -17.24 -21.33
N ILE A 13 -23.16 -16.16 -22.04
CA ILE A 13 -21.86 -15.49 -21.93
C ILE A 13 -21.93 -14.63 -20.67
N THR A 14 -21.29 -15.07 -19.59
CA THR A 14 -21.07 -14.24 -18.41
C THR A 14 -20.12 -13.10 -18.80
N LEU A 15 -20.64 -11.88 -18.88
CA LEU A 15 -19.86 -10.65 -19.06
C LEU A 15 -19.05 -10.38 -17.79
N THR A 16 -17.88 -11.00 -17.66
CA THR A 16 -16.85 -10.45 -16.76
C THR A 16 -16.16 -9.33 -17.53
N SER A 17 -16.52 -8.09 -17.24
CA SER A 17 -15.83 -6.92 -17.78
C SER A 17 -14.35 -7.01 -17.40
N PRO A 18 -13.40 -6.93 -18.36
CA PRO A 18 -12.00 -6.88 -18.02
C PRO A 18 -11.73 -5.58 -17.25
N THR A 19 -11.27 -5.68 -16.02
CA THR A 19 -10.79 -4.53 -15.25
C THR A 19 -9.67 -3.88 -16.07
N PRO A 20 -9.78 -2.59 -16.44
CA PRO A 20 -8.74 -1.93 -17.21
C PRO A 20 -7.42 -1.99 -16.42
N PRO A 21 -6.27 -2.20 -17.09
CA PRO A 21 -4.98 -2.16 -16.41
C PRO A 21 -4.81 -0.80 -15.74
N ARG A 22 -4.68 -0.80 -14.41
CA ARG A 22 -4.59 0.41 -13.60
C ARG A 22 -3.35 1.22 -14.01
N SER A 23 -3.57 2.47 -14.41
CA SER A 23 -2.53 3.34 -14.99
C SER A 23 -1.33 3.52 -14.06
N GLU A 24 -0.13 3.52 -14.65
CA GLU A 24 1.15 3.86 -14.00
C GLU A 24 1.12 5.27 -13.35
N ASN A 25 0.26 6.17 -13.84
CA ASN A 25 0.07 7.53 -13.33
C ASN A 25 -0.64 7.62 -11.97
N ASP A 26 -1.08 6.50 -11.38
CA ASP A 26 -1.72 6.48 -10.06
C ASP A 26 -0.71 6.41 -8.90
N GLN A 27 0.58 6.59 -9.19
CA GLN A 27 1.66 6.62 -8.21
C GLN A 27 1.92 8.06 -7.73
N ILE A 28 1.96 8.25 -6.41
CA ILE A 28 2.33 9.51 -5.76
C ILE A 28 3.76 9.42 -5.22
N ARG A 29 4.53 10.50 -5.36
CA ARG A 29 5.87 10.60 -4.74
C ARG A 29 5.72 11.06 -3.30
N LEU A 30 6.34 10.33 -2.36
CA LEU A 30 6.32 10.63 -0.93
C LEU A 30 7.75 10.73 -0.40
N HIS A 31 8.06 11.78 0.38
CA HIS A 31 9.22 11.78 1.26
C HIS A 31 8.89 10.94 2.49
N THR A 32 9.48 9.75 2.50
CA THR A 32 9.25 8.74 3.52
C THR A 32 10.44 8.69 4.46
N SER A 33 10.18 8.78 5.75
CA SER A 33 11.19 8.47 6.77
C SER A 33 10.82 7.20 7.52
N TRP A 34 11.61 6.83 8.52
CA TRP A 34 11.31 5.67 9.34
C TRP A 34 11.44 5.95 10.84
N TYR A 35 10.70 5.18 11.63
CA TYR A 35 10.70 5.29 13.09
C TYR A 35 12.05 4.87 13.68
N GLY A 36 12.79 5.86 14.19
CA GLY A 36 14.06 5.65 14.89
C GLY A 36 13.95 4.83 16.19
N PRO A 37 15.07 4.64 16.91
CA PRO A 37 15.08 3.98 18.21
C PRO A 37 14.12 4.64 19.23
N GLY A 38 13.60 3.85 20.17
CA GLY A 38 12.79 4.36 21.29
C GLY A 38 11.28 4.46 21.04
N PHE A 39 10.77 3.96 19.90
CA PHE A 39 9.33 3.86 19.64
C PHE A 39 8.73 2.48 19.97
N GLN A 40 9.56 1.45 20.13
CA GLN A 40 9.10 0.08 20.43
C GLN A 40 8.14 0.08 21.62
N GLY A 41 6.96 -0.51 21.43
CA GLY A 41 5.96 -0.64 22.48
C GLY A 41 5.22 0.65 22.84
N LYS A 42 5.48 1.79 22.18
CA LYS A 42 4.62 2.98 22.34
C LYS A 42 3.25 2.74 21.71
N THR A 43 2.22 3.38 22.26
CA THR A 43 0.87 3.32 21.70
C THR A 43 0.81 4.22 20.46
N MET A 44 0.43 3.64 19.32
CA MET A 44 0.12 4.36 18.08
C MET A 44 -1.27 5.00 18.16
N ALA A 45 -1.57 5.93 17.26
CA ALA A 45 -2.85 6.62 17.19
C ALA A 45 -4.06 5.70 16.91
N ASN A 46 -3.85 4.51 16.35
CA ASN A 46 -4.90 3.49 16.24
C ASN A 46 -5.15 2.70 17.55
N GLY A 47 -4.47 3.05 18.64
CA GLY A 47 -4.57 2.40 19.95
C GLY A 47 -3.73 1.13 20.13
N LYS A 48 -3.06 0.62 19.09
CA LYS A 48 -2.21 -0.57 19.16
C LYS A 48 -0.77 -0.20 19.51
N ARG A 49 0.00 -1.19 19.99
CA ARG A 49 1.43 -1.01 20.33
C ARG A 49 2.28 -1.07 19.05
N PHE A 50 3.17 -0.10 18.89
CA PHE A 50 4.14 -0.05 17.81
C PHE A 50 5.15 -1.20 17.94
N ASN A 51 5.44 -1.85 16.81
CA ASN A 51 6.46 -2.89 16.70
C ASN A 51 7.41 -2.57 15.54
N ALA A 52 8.66 -2.21 15.85
CA ALA A 52 9.67 -1.89 14.85
C ALA A 52 9.98 -3.06 13.89
N SER A 53 9.71 -4.30 14.32
CA SER A 53 9.89 -5.52 13.52
C SER A 53 8.71 -5.84 12.60
N ASP A 54 7.57 -5.15 12.73
CA ASP A 54 6.43 -5.32 11.82
C ASP A 54 6.66 -4.48 10.55
N PRO A 55 6.90 -5.09 9.37
CA PRO A 55 7.19 -4.36 8.14
C PRO A 55 5.95 -3.69 7.53
N THR A 56 4.76 -3.86 8.10
CA THR A 56 3.51 -3.34 7.53
C THR A 56 3.07 -2.03 8.16
N ILE A 57 3.78 -1.49 9.15
CA ILE A 57 3.38 -0.24 9.83
C ILE A 57 3.81 0.97 9.02
N ALA A 58 2.85 1.84 8.72
CA ALA A 58 3.07 3.21 8.28
C ALA A 58 2.25 4.22 9.10
N ALA A 59 2.72 5.47 9.11
CA ALA A 59 2.05 6.62 9.68
C ALA A 59 1.82 7.67 8.60
N HIS A 60 0.59 8.19 8.56
CA HIS A 60 0.21 9.25 7.63
C HIS A 60 -0.72 10.25 8.34
N LYS A 61 -0.64 11.53 7.95
CA LYS A 61 -1.42 12.62 8.55
C LYS A 61 -2.92 12.40 8.39
N ASP A 62 -3.35 12.24 7.13
CA ASP A 62 -4.78 12.32 6.80
C ASP A 62 -5.39 11.02 6.26
N LEU A 63 -4.59 10.09 5.72
CA LEU A 63 -5.13 8.83 5.21
C LEU A 63 -5.89 8.05 6.31
N PRO A 64 -7.05 7.45 5.98
CA PRO A 64 -7.78 6.61 6.91
C PRO A 64 -6.91 5.48 7.46
N PHE A 65 -7.11 5.11 8.73
CA PHE A 65 -6.47 3.91 9.26
C PHE A 65 -6.93 2.67 8.48
N GLY A 66 -6.00 1.73 8.26
CA GLY A 66 -6.25 0.55 7.43
C GLY A 66 -6.02 0.77 5.94
N THR A 67 -5.75 2.00 5.49
CA THR A 67 -5.36 2.26 4.10
C THR A 67 -4.07 1.51 3.79
N LYS A 68 -4.10 0.66 2.75
CA LYS A 68 -2.92 -0.06 2.28
C LYS A 68 -2.22 0.72 1.18
N LEU A 69 -0.91 0.87 1.31
CA LEU A 69 -0.05 1.53 0.32
C LEU A 69 0.95 0.49 -0.20
N GLU A 70 1.00 0.30 -1.51
CA GLU A 70 2.16 -0.30 -2.15
C GLU A 70 3.23 0.78 -2.29
N LEU A 71 4.38 0.58 -1.63
CA LEU A 71 5.54 1.45 -1.74
C LEU A 71 6.56 0.82 -2.67
N LYS A 72 7.16 1.63 -3.56
CA LYS A 72 8.26 1.26 -4.45
C LYS A 72 9.45 2.19 -4.21
N ASN A 73 10.61 1.60 -3.98
CA ASN A 73 11.88 2.32 -4.04
C ASN A 73 12.37 2.37 -5.51
N PRO A 74 12.51 3.58 -6.11
CA PRO A 74 12.96 3.69 -7.49
C PRO A 74 14.44 3.33 -7.71
N ASP A 75 15.26 3.30 -6.67
CA ASP A 75 16.70 3.10 -6.79
C ASP A 75 17.10 1.62 -6.85
N ASN A 76 16.24 0.72 -6.36
CA ASN A 76 16.52 -0.72 -6.30
C ASN A 76 15.33 -1.60 -6.70
N ASP A 77 14.24 -1.01 -7.20
CA ASP A 77 12.98 -1.67 -7.57
C ASP A 77 12.30 -2.50 -6.46
N HIS A 78 12.72 -2.37 -5.19
CA HIS A 78 12.07 -3.07 -4.10
C HIS A 78 10.67 -2.49 -3.85
N CYS A 79 9.69 -3.38 -3.70
CA CYS A 79 8.33 -3.03 -3.36
C CYS A 79 7.90 -3.64 -2.02
N LEU A 80 7.04 -2.94 -1.29
CA LEU A 80 6.47 -3.42 -0.03
C LEU A 80 5.10 -2.80 0.20
N VAL A 81 4.14 -3.64 0.59
CA VAL A 81 2.83 -3.18 1.05
C VAL A 81 2.88 -2.85 2.53
N VAL A 82 2.47 -1.63 2.87
CA VAL A 82 2.29 -1.14 4.24
C VAL A 82 0.84 -0.74 4.46
N GLU A 83 0.47 -0.54 5.72
CA GLU A 83 -0.85 -0.15 6.17
C GLU A 83 -0.73 1.07 7.10
N VAL A 84 -1.58 2.06 6.88
CA VAL A 84 -1.66 3.24 7.75
C VAL A 84 -2.23 2.82 9.10
N LYS A 85 -1.36 2.77 10.10
CA LYS A 85 -1.65 2.34 11.47
C LYS A 85 -1.39 3.43 12.50
N ASP A 86 -0.75 4.53 12.12
CA ASP A 86 -0.42 5.63 13.03
C ASP A 86 -0.59 7.01 12.36
N ARG A 87 -0.44 8.08 13.15
CA ARG A 87 -0.53 9.48 12.71
C ARG A 87 0.83 10.16 12.73
N GLY A 88 1.00 11.11 11.82
CA GLY A 88 2.26 11.78 11.54
C GLY A 88 2.68 11.53 10.08
N PRO A 89 3.92 11.85 9.69
CA PRO A 89 4.90 12.64 10.44
C PRO A 89 4.43 14.09 10.64
N PHE A 90 4.70 14.66 11.80
CA PHE A 90 4.41 16.08 12.11
C PHE A 90 5.59 17.01 11.82
N VAL A 91 6.49 16.59 10.94
CA VAL A 91 7.62 17.40 10.47
C VAL A 91 7.35 17.80 9.03
N ALA A 92 7.59 19.08 8.74
CA ALA A 92 7.38 19.65 7.41
C ALA A 92 8.23 18.91 6.35
N GLY A 93 7.65 18.71 5.17
CA GLY A 93 8.33 18.06 4.04
C GLY A 93 8.46 16.54 4.13
N ARG A 94 7.81 15.89 5.11
CA ARG A 94 7.64 14.43 5.17
C ARG A 94 6.15 14.08 5.08
N GLU A 95 5.81 13.10 4.27
CA GLU A 95 4.43 12.65 4.08
C GLU A 95 4.16 11.31 4.76
N LEU A 96 5.18 10.47 4.95
CA LEU A 96 5.03 9.11 5.46
C LEU A 96 6.16 8.73 6.42
N ASP A 97 5.83 8.06 7.53
CA ASP A 97 6.81 7.35 8.35
C ASP A 97 6.53 5.84 8.30
N ILE A 98 7.53 5.02 8.06
CA ILE A 98 7.42 3.55 8.03
C ILE A 98 8.21 2.90 9.17
N SER A 99 7.90 1.65 9.50
CA SER A 99 8.70 0.94 10.51
C SER A 99 10.15 0.69 10.05
N LYS A 100 11.03 0.44 11.02
CA LYS A 100 12.42 0.03 10.74
C LYS A 100 12.47 -1.24 9.87
N ALA A 101 11.59 -2.21 10.11
CA ALA A 101 11.52 -3.42 9.27
C ALA A 101 11.09 -3.11 7.82
N ALA A 102 10.16 -2.16 7.63
CA ALA A 102 9.75 -1.73 6.30
C ALA A 102 10.90 -1.04 5.56
N ALA A 103 11.56 -0.09 6.22
CA ALA A 103 12.71 0.62 5.66
C ALA A 103 13.84 -0.35 5.27
N LYS A 104 14.11 -1.37 6.09
CA LYS A 104 15.12 -2.39 5.76
C LYS A 104 14.76 -3.18 4.51
N LYS A 105 13.49 -3.56 4.34
CA LYS A 105 13.03 -4.31 3.16
C LYS A 105 13.08 -3.46 1.89
N LEU A 106 12.72 -2.18 1.99
CA LEU A 106 12.79 -1.22 0.88
C LEU A 106 14.22 -0.75 0.59
N GLY A 107 15.19 -1.07 1.45
CA GLY A 107 16.58 -0.66 1.28
C GLY A 107 16.80 0.84 1.47
N VAL A 108 16.10 1.45 2.43
CA VAL A 108 16.14 2.91 2.72
C VAL A 108 16.54 3.24 4.16
N ILE A 109 17.28 2.35 4.81
CA ILE A 109 17.65 2.52 6.23
C ILE A 109 18.68 3.62 6.42
N GLU A 110 19.71 3.66 5.57
CA GLU A 110 20.91 4.49 5.76
C GLU A 110 20.65 5.95 5.38
N GLU A 111 19.73 6.18 4.46
CA GLU A 111 19.31 7.49 3.96
C GLU A 111 18.52 8.27 5.03
N GLY A 112 17.83 7.56 5.92
CA GLY A 112 16.95 8.13 6.95
C GLY A 112 15.63 8.68 6.38
N VAL A 113 15.71 9.48 5.32
CA VAL A 113 14.57 9.99 4.54
C VAL A 113 14.83 9.72 3.06
N SER A 114 13.86 9.10 2.38
CA SER A 114 13.97 8.71 0.97
C SER A 114 12.72 9.07 0.19
N THR A 115 12.86 9.32 -1.11
CA THR A 115 11.71 9.47 -2.01
C THR A 115 11.23 8.09 -2.43
N LEU A 116 9.98 7.75 -2.09
CA LEU A 116 9.33 6.51 -2.53
C LEU A 116 8.12 6.84 -3.40
N PHE A 117 7.81 5.95 -4.34
CA PHE A 117 6.53 5.98 -5.05
C PHE A 117 5.52 5.15 -4.27
N ALA A 118 4.32 5.68 -4.07
CA ALA A 118 3.24 5.01 -3.36
C ALA A 118 1.99 4.89 -4.23
N ARG A 119 1.24 3.81 -4.06
CA ARG A 119 -0.08 3.62 -4.64
C ARG A 119 -1.05 3.08 -3.59
N VAL A 120 -2.25 3.64 -3.54
CA VAL A 120 -3.32 3.12 -2.67
C VAL A 120 -3.89 1.82 -3.24
N ILE A 121 -3.82 0.75 -2.47
CA ILE A 121 -4.43 -0.54 -2.77
C ILE A 121 -5.87 -0.49 -2.26
N LEU A 122 -6.83 -0.54 -3.19
CA LEU A 122 -8.25 -0.60 -2.86
C LEU A 122 -8.62 -2.05 -2.54
N PRO A 123 -9.44 -2.31 -1.50
CA PRO A 123 -10.04 -3.63 -1.32
C PRO A 123 -10.93 -3.95 -2.54
N GLU A 124 -10.93 -5.22 -2.96
CA GLU A 124 -11.90 -5.75 -3.94
C GLU A 124 -13.32 -5.80 -3.36
#